data_AF-A0A7S1S907-F1
#
_entry.id   AF-A0A7S1S907-F1
#
_cell.length_a   1.000
_cell.length_b   1.000
_cell.length_c   1.000
_cell.angle_alpha   90.00
_cell.angle_beta   90.00
_cell.angle_gamma   90.00
#
_symmetry.space_group_name_H-M   'P 1'
#
loop_
_entity.id
_entity.type
_entity.pdbx_description
1 polymer ?
#
loop_
_entity_poly.entity_id
_entity_poly.type
_entity_poly.pdbx_seq_one_letter_code
_entity_poly.pdbx_strand_id
1 'polypeptide(L)'
;EECLEGGQSSGCLGVTENQLAIPPLMAVGAVHHYLIAQGLRTQVSLIVNTGQCWSTHHFACLIGYGASAVCPYLALAHIRKWHGSDKGSAKADGQSVAECQDNFHKAIVGGL
;
A
#
# COMPACT_ATOMS: atom_id res chain seq x y z
N GLU A 1 -26.76 13.42 20.98
CA GLU A 1 -27.83 12.42 21.11
C GLU A 1 -27.80 11.63 19.80
N GLU A 2 -26.98 10.57 19.80
CA GLU A 2 -27.41 9.15 19.64
C GLU A 2 -27.64 8.81 18.15
N CYS A 3 -27.10 7.77 17.55
CA CYS A 3 -26.56 6.50 18.04
C CYS A 3 -25.50 5.96 17.06
N LEU A 4 -24.53 5.22 17.60
CA LEU A 4 -23.80 4.15 16.89
C LEU A 4 -24.81 3.26 16.17
N GLU A 5 -24.61 2.93 14.88
CA GLU A 5 -24.75 1.60 14.27
C GLU A 5 -24.34 1.63 12.77
N GLY A 6 -23.41 0.77 12.38
CA GLY A 6 -23.45 0.10 11.07
C GLY A 6 -22.74 0.75 9.88
N GLY A 7 -21.42 0.52 9.75
CA GLY A 7 -20.79 0.51 8.42
C GLY A 7 -19.32 0.92 8.38
N GLN A 8 -18.42 -0.06 8.40
CA GLN A 8 -17.05 0.11 7.92
C GLN A 8 -17.08 0.52 6.45
N SER A 9 -16.99 1.82 6.14
CA SER A 9 -16.66 2.28 4.78
C SER A 9 -15.15 2.54 4.70
N SER A 10 -14.40 1.46 4.55
CA SER A 10 -13.01 1.46 4.09
C SER A 10 -12.92 2.25 2.76
N GLY A 11 -12.24 3.40 2.72
CA GLY A 11 -11.95 4.01 1.41
C GLY A 11 -11.71 5.52 1.26
N CYS A 12 -11.60 6.34 2.30
CA CYS A 12 -11.25 7.76 2.15
C CYS A 12 -9.82 8.10 2.64
N LEU A 13 -8.79 7.43 2.11
CA LEU A 13 -7.40 7.90 2.21
C LEU A 13 -7.12 8.95 1.12
N GLY A 14 -7.83 10.07 1.15
CA GLY A 14 -7.59 11.22 0.29
C GLY A 14 -6.86 12.31 1.05
N VAL A 15 -5.60 12.61 0.69
CA VAL A 15 -4.90 13.79 1.21
C VAL A 15 -5.60 15.03 0.67
N THR A 16 -6.14 15.86 1.57
CA THR A 16 -6.70 17.16 1.20
C THR A 16 -5.59 18.21 1.15
N GLU A 17 -5.81 19.33 0.44
CA GLU A 17 -4.80 20.39 0.23
C GLU A 17 -4.21 20.95 1.54
N ASN A 18 -4.88 20.74 2.67
CA ASN A 18 -4.49 21.23 3.98
C ASN A 18 -3.99 20.12 4.95
N GLN A 19 -3.63 18.94 4.44
CA GLN A 19 -3.11 17.83 5.24
C GLN A 19 -1.74 17.37 4.74
N LEU A 20 -0.78 17.25 5.65
CA LEU A 20 0.55 16.72 5.34
C LEU A 20 0.54 15.19 5.43
N ALA A 21 0.97 14.53 4.37
CA ALA A 21 1.15 13.08 4.39
C ALA A 21 2.44 12.71 5.12
N ILE A 22 2.33 11.89 6.17
CA ILE A 22 3.50 11.31 6.83
C ILE A 22 4.06 10.18 5.95
N PRO A 23 5.39 10.14 5.68
CA PRO A 23 5.99 9.04 4.96
C PRO A 23 5.71 7.70 5.66
N PRO A 24 5.24 6.67 4.94
CA PRO A 24 4.84 5.39 5.54
C PRO A 24 6.01 4.70 6.24
N LEU A 25 7.23 4.87 5.73
CA LEU A 25 8.45 4.31 6.32
C LEU A 25 8.72 4.89 7.72
N MET A 26 8.52 6.20 7.88
CA MET A 26 8.66 6.86 9.19
C MET A 26 7.57 6.41 10.16
N ALA A 27 6.32 6.33 9.70
CA ALA A 27 5.20 5.89 10.51
C ALA A 27 5.40 4.45 11.02
N VAL A 28 5.79 3.53 10.13
CA VAL A 28 6.03 2.13 10.48
C VAL A 28 7.23 2.00 11.41
N GLY A 29 8.34 2.67 11.11
CA GLY A 29 9.53 2.61 11.97
C GLY A 29 9.27 3.12 13.38
N ALA A 30 8.57 4.25 13.51
CA ALA A 30 8.20 4.82 14.81
C ALA A 30 7.31 3.86 15.62
N VAL A 31 6.26 3.32 15.00
CA VAL A 31 5.35 2.36 15.65
C VAL A 31 6.06 1.07 16.00
N HIS A 32 6.91 0.55 15.11
CA HIS A 32 7.68 -0.67 15.32
C HIS A 32 8.62 -0.54 16.53
N HIS A 33 9.42 0.52 16.59
CA HIS A 33 10.33 0.77 17.72
C HIS A 33 9.56 1.04 19.02
N TYR A 34 8.45 1.75 18.96
CA TYR A 34 7.59 1.98 20.12
C TYR A 34 7.04 0.65 20.69
N LEU A 35 6.54 -0.24 19.83
CA LEU A 35 6.02 -1.55 20.25
C LEU A 35 7.10 -2.47 20.82
N ILE A 36 8.34 -2.36 20.33
CA ILE A 36 9.48 -3.06 20.91
C ILE A 36 9.77 -2.54 22.33
N ALA A 37 9.78 -1.22 22.53
CA ALA A 37 9.99 -0.62 23.85
C ALA A 37 8.91 -1.03 24.86
N GLN A 38 7.68 -1.26 24.41
CA GLN A 38 6.56 -1.75 25.23
C GLN A 38 6.50 -3.28 25.34
N GLY A 39 7.35 -4.03 24.64
CA GLY A 39 7.35 -5.50 24.64
C GLY A 39 6.16 -6.16 23.93
N LEU A 40 5.36 -5.39 23.16
CA LEU A 40 4.12 -5.85 22.53
C LEU A 40 4.29 -6.30 21.08
N ARG A 41 5.51 -6.24 20.51
CA ARG A 41 5.75 -6.49 19.08
C ARG A 41 5.33 -7.89 18.61
N THR A 42 5.40 -8.90 19.46
CA THR A 42 5.02 -10.29 19.14
C THR A 42 3.51 -10.52 19.10
N GLN A 43 2.72 -9.60 19.65
CA GLN A 43 1.25 -9.74 19.76
C GLN A 43 0.50 -9.03 18.63
N VAL A 44 1.19 -8.26 17.78
CA VAL A 44 0.57 -7.43 16.76
C VAL A 44 1.22 -7.60 15.39
N SER A 45 0.40 -7.51 14.33
CA SER A 45 0.85 -7.46 12.94
C SER A 45 0.58 -6.08 12.37
N LEU A 46 1.58 -5.50 11.72
CA LEU A 46 1.47 -4.17 11.12
C LEU A 46 1.14 -4.31 9.63
N ILE A 47 -0.05 -3.85 9.23
CA ILE A 47 -0.46 -3.82 7.82
C ILE A 47 -0.42 -2.38 7.34
N VAL A 48 0.33 -2.13 6.27
CA VAL A 48 0.57 -0.79 5.73
C VAL A 48 -0.24 -0.59 4.46
N ASN A 49 -1.26 0.25 4.51
CA ASN A 49 -2.00 0.67 3.33
C ASN A 49 -1.45 2.02 2.84
N THR A 50 -0.72 2.03 1.73
CA THR A 50 -0.01 3.24 1.27
C THR A 50 -0.09 3.45 -0.23
N GLY A 51 -0.18 4.71 -0.63
CA GLY A 51 -0.11 5.12 -2.02
C GLY A 51 1.31 5.41 -2.52
N GLN A 52 2.29 5.52 -1.63
CA GLN A 52 3.66 5.91 -1.97
C GLN A 52 4.59 4.72 -2.29
N CYS A 53 4.07 3.49 -2.23
CA CYS A 53 4.82 2.28 -2.51
C CYS A 53 4.59 1.79 -3.94
N TRP A 54 5.61 1.90 -4.80
CA TRP A 54 5.55 1.43 -6.20
C TRP A 54 6.83 0.69 -6.66
N SER A 55 7.94 0.82 -5.93
CA SER A 55 9.24 0.18 -6.25
C SER A 55 9.52 -0.95 -5.27
N THR A 56 10.21 -2.00 -5.73
CA THR A 56 10.69 -3.12 -4.89
C THR A 56 11.46 -2.62 -3.67
N HIS A 57 12.25 -1.55 -3.82
CA HIS A 57 12.98 -0.93 -2.72
C HIS A 57 12.05 -0.42 -1.60
N HIS A 58 10.91 0.20 -1.94
CA HIS A 58 9.96 0.68 -0.93
C HIS A 58 9.32 -0.49 -0.17
N PHE A 59 9.01 -1.60 -0.86
CA PHE A 59 8.54 -2.81 -0.19
C PHE A 59 9.59 -3.41 0.73
N ALA A 60 10.83 -3.56 0.25
CA ALA A 60 11.94 -4.10 1.03
C ALA A 60 12.19 -3.27 2.29
N CYS A 61 12.20 -1.93 2.19
CA CYS A 61 12.33 -1.05 3.34
C CYS A 61 11.16 -1.19 4.32
N LEU A 62 9.90 -1.16 3.85
CA LEU A 62 8.74 -1.28 4.75
C LEU A 62 8.75 -2.59 5.53
N ILE A 63 9.09 -3.70 4.86
CA ILE A 63 9.21 -5.01 5.49
C ILE A 63 10.39 -5.05 6.47
N GLY A 64 11.54 -4.48 6.09
CA GLY A 64 12.71 -4.37 6.96
C GLY A 64 12.49 -3.52 8.22
N TYR A 65 11.65 -2.49 8.15
CA TYR A 65 11.22 -1.68 9.30
C TYR A 65 10.10 -2.33 10.12
N GLY A 66 9.67 -3.54 9.76
CA GLY A 66 8.79 -4.36 10.57
C GLY A 66 7.32 -4.35 10.17
N ALA A 67 6.97 -3.93 8.96
CA ALA A 67 5.66 -4.18 8.38
C ALA A 67 5.47 -5.68 8.08
N SER A 68 4.30 -6.22 8.40
CA SER A 68 3.94 -7.62 8.12
C SER A 68 3.31 -7.79 6.74
N ALA A 69 2.54 -6.80 6.28
CA ALA A 69 1.95 -6.81 4.95
C ALA A 69 1.84 -5.37 4.41
N VAL A 70 1.91 -5.22 3.09
CA VAL A 70 1.81 -3.92 2.41
C VAL A 70 0.75 -3.99 1.33
N CYS A 71 -0.23 -3.08 1.38
CA CYS A 71 -1.26 -2.91 0.37
C CYS A 71 -0.98 -1.62 -0.43
N PRO A 72 -0.47 -1.72 -1.68
CA PRO A 72 -0.16 -0.57 -2.52
C PRO A 72 -1.38 -0.11 -3.32
N TYR A 73 -2.41 0.43 -2.66
CA TYR A 73 -3.68 0.75 -3.30
C TYR A 73 -3.54 1.70 -4.51
N LEU A 74 -2.67 2.70 -4.42
CA LEU A 74 -2.49 3.70 -5.49
C LEU A 74 -1.75 3.12 -6.69
N ALA A 75 -0.78 2.22 -6.47
CA ALA A 75 -0.08 1.56 -7.57
C ALA A 75 -1.05 0.68 -8.39
N LEU A 76 -1.92 -0.07 -7.70
CA LEU A 76 -2.95 -0.89 -8.34
C LEU A 76 -3.97 -0.02 -9.09
N ALA A 77 -4.38 1.12 -8.52
CA ALA A 77 -5.24 2.09 -9.19
C ALA A 77 -4.55 2.71 -10.43
N HIS A 78 -3.25 2.98 -10.33
CA HIS A 78 -2.46 3.51 -11.43
C HIS A 78 -2.33 2.50 -12.57
N ILE A 79 -2.12 1.22 -12.30
CA ILE A 79 -2.10 0.15 -13.31
C ILE A 79 -3.44 0.08 -14.05
N ARG A 80 -4.56 0.13 -13.31
CA ARG A 80 -5.90 0.14 -13.91
C ARG A 80 -6.12 1.35 -14.81
N LYS A 81 -5.67 2.54 -14.38
CA LYS A 81 -5.77 3.78 -15.18
C LYS A 81 -4.85 3.75 -16.40
N TRP A 82 -3.63 3.25 -16.24
CA TRP A 82 -2.64 3.14 -17.31
C TRP A 82 -3.12 2.17 -18.40
N HIS A 83 -3.71 1.04 -18.03
CA HIS A 83 -4.28 0.08 -18.98
C HIS A 83 -5.39 0.69 -19.86
N GLY A 84 -6.24 1.55 -19.28
CA GLY A 84 -7.26 2.29 -20.01
C GLY A 84 -6.76 3.48 -20.85
N SER A 85 -5.44 3.75 -20.84
CA SER A 85 -4.84 4.82 -21.64
C SER A 85 -4.32 4.27 -22.97
N ASP A 86 -4.36 5.08 -24.04
CA ASP A 86 -4.02 4.69 -25.42
C ASP A 86 -2.60 4.09 -25.57
N LYS A 87 -1.65 4.55 -24.74
CA LYS A 87 -0.27 4.04 -24.69
C LYS A 87 -0.13 2.75 -23.88
N GLY A 88 -1.03 2.51 -22.93
CA GLY A 88 -1.02 1.34 -22.06
C GLY A 88 -1.67 0.14 -22.75
N SER A 89 -2.80 0.35 -23.41
CA SER A 89 -3.48 -0.67 -24.21
C SER A 89 -2.59 -1.21 -25.33
N ALA A 90 -1.82 -0.34 -26.00
CA ALA A 90 -0.88 -0.73 -27.05
C ALA A 90 0.31 -1.57 -26.55
N LYS A 91 0.70 -1.44 -25.27
CA LYS A 91 1.82 -2.19 -24.65
C LYS A 91 1.37 -3.39 -23.84
N ALA A 92 0.08 -3.53 -23.57
CA ALA A 92 -0.45 -4.60 -22.74
C ALA A 92 -0.62 -5.92 -23.49
N ASP A 93 -0.27 -6.03 -24.78
CA ASP A 93 -0.34 -7.26 -25.59
C ASP A 93 -1.70 -8.00 -25.48
N GLY A 94 -2.80 -7.26 -25.30
CA GLY A 94 -4.14 -7.83 -25.12
C GLY A 94 -4.42 -8.44 -23.73
N GLN A 95 -3.52 -8.27 -22.76
CA GLN A 95 -3.71 -8.74 -21.39
C GLN A 95 -4.81 -7.97 -20.67
N SER A 96 -5.52 -8.69 -19.81
CA SER A 96 -6.53 -8.14 -18.90
C SER A 96 -5.91 -7.29 -17.79
N VAL A 97 -6.71 -6.42 -17.18
CA VAL A 97 -6.28 -5.60 -16.03
C VAL A 97 -5.79 -6.46 -14.87
N ALA A 98 -6.43 -7.62 -14.65
CA ALA A 98 -6.06 -8.56 -13.59
C ALA A 98 -4.67 -9.16 -13.86
N GLU A 99 -4.39 -9.59 -15.09
CA GLU A 99 -3.07 -10.11 -15.46
C GLU A 99 -1.97 -9.06 -15.32
N CYS A 100 -2.26 -7.80 -15.66
CA CYS A 100 -1.33 -6.69 -15.43
C CYS A 100 -1.01 -6.49 -13.93
N GLN A 101 -2.01 -6.66 -13.06
CA GLN A 101 -1.82 -6.60 -11.60
C GLN A 101 -1.01 -7.80 -11.09
N ASP A 102 -1.27 -9.00 -11.62
CA ASP A 102 -0.50 -10.20 -11.28
C ASP A 102 0.95 -10.09 -11.73
N ASN A 103 1.20 -9.52 -12.90
CA ASN A 103 2.56 -9.26 -13.39
C ASN A 103 3.29 -8.25 -12.51
N PHE A 104 2.60 -7.21 -12.04
CA PHE A 104 3.16 -6.28 -11.06
C PHE A 104 3.49 -6.98 -9.73
N HIS A 105 2.60 -7.84 -9.23
CA HIS A 105 2.87 -8.62 -8.02
C HIS A 105 4.08 -9.55 -8.21
N LYS A 106 4.16 -10.30 -9.31
CA LYS A 106 5.32 -11.14 -9.65
C LYS A 106 6.61 -10.33 -9.72
N ALA A 107 6.58 -9.13 -10.30
CA ALA A 107 7.75 -8.26 -10.39
C ALA A 107 8.22 -7.77 -9.01
N ILE A 108 7.30 -7.47 -8.10
CA ILE A 108 7.66 -7.10 -6.72
C ILE A 108 8.27 -8.30 -6.00
N VAL A 109 7.62 -9.46 -6.07
CA VAL A 109 8.08 -10.68 -5.39
C VAL A 109 9.44 -11.13 -5.94
N GLY A 110 9.67 -11.04 -7.25
CA GLY A 110 10.97 -11.39 -7.85
C GLY A 110 12.07 -10.37 -7.57
N GLY A 111 11.73 -9.16 -7.14
CA GLY A 111 12.69 -8.11 -6.78
C GLY A 111 12.93 -7.96 -5.28
N LEU A 112 12.24 -8.75 -4.45
CA LEU A 112 12.44 -8.86 -3.01
C LEU A 112 13.39 -10.03 -2.70
#